data_AF-A0A385FX31-F1
#
_entry.id   AF-A0A385FX31-F1
#
_cell.length_a   1.000
_cell.length_b   1.000
_cell.length_c   1.000
_cell.angle_alpha   90.00
_cell.angle_beta   90.00
_cell.angle_gamma   90.00
#
_symmetry.space_group_name_H-M   'P 1'
#
loop_
_entity.id
_entity.type
_entity.pdbx_description
1 polymer ?
#
loop_
_entity_poly.entity_id
_entity_poly.type
_entity_poly.pdbx_seq_one_letter_code
_entity_poly.pdbx_strand_id
1 'polypeptide(L)'
;MDEDKTPEAVQEADTAYDALRALAHLTRATHPAPVVYGILGNLKNLGSFLPQISEQLAHGLVKSLEEYDVTEDSGKDPAASVALAGEHLARAAKLAQQMGEELAKAQNAIAGQGYRTAEERRHLEELRRASNDA
;
A
#
# COMPACT_ATOMS: atom_id res chain seq x y z
N MET A 1 2.31 26.77 -23.19
CA MET A 1 2.49 25.59 -22.34
C MET A 1 1.13 24.94 -22.23
N ASP A 2 1.02 23.61 -22.31
CA ASP A 2 -0.25 22.92 -22.06
C ASP A 2 -0.56 23.03 -20.56
N GLU A 3 -1.11 24.17 -20.12
CA GLU A 3 -1.55 24.43 -18.74
C GLU A 3 -2.73 23.53 -18.30
N ASP A 4 -3.30 22.76 -19.24
CA ASP A 4 -4.51 21.95 -19.06
C ASP A 4 -4.22 20.47 -18.75
N LYS A 5 -2.95 20.08 -18.62
CA LYS A 5 -2.56 18.70 -18.27
C LYS A 5 -2.28 18.60 -16.78
N THR A 6 -3.08 17.80 -16.08
CA THR A 6 -2.80 17.38 -14.70
C THR A 6 -1.36 16.88 -14.60
N PRO A 7 -0.55 17.35 -13.62
CA PRO A 7 0.82 16.92 -13.46
C PRO A 7 0.93 15.39 -13.36
N GLU A 8 1.94 14.81 -13.99
CA GLU A 8 2.14 13.34 -14.04
C GLU A 8 2.14 12.72 -12.64
N ALA A 9 2.81 13.35 -11.66
CA ALA A 9 2.83 12.88 -10.27
C ALA A 9 1.43 12.79 -9.63
N VAL A 10 0.50 13.68 -10.02
CA VAL A 10 -0.90 13.64 -9.55
C VAL A 10 -1.66 12.49 -10.23
N GLN A 11 -1.45 12.27 -11.54
CA GLN A 11 -2.05 11.15 -12.26
C GLN A 11 -1.59 9.78 -11.72
N GLU A 12 -0.32 9.66 -11.34
CA GLU A 12 0.22 8.46 -10.70
C GLU A 12 -0.38 8.23 -9.30
N ALA A 13 -0.61 9.30 -8.53
CA ALA A 13 -1.30 9.19 -7.24
C ALA A 13 -2.75 8.70 -7.41
N ASP A 14 -3.48 9.18 -8.41
CA ASP A 14 -4.82 8.69 -8.75
C ASP A 14 -4.80 7.22 -9.18
N THR A 15 -3.83 6.84 -10.00
CA THR A 15 -3.64 5.45 -10.45
C THR A 15 -3.34 4.52 -9.28
N ALA A 16 -2.51 4.95 -8.33
CA ALA A 16 -2.23 4.20 -7.11
C ALA A 16 -3.50 4.02 -6.25
N TYR A 17 -4.32 5.06 -6.10
CA TYR A 17 -5.61 4.95 -5.41
C TYR A 17 -6.54 3.94 -6.08
N ASP A 18 -6.67 3.98 -7.40
CA ASP A 18 -7.53 3.04 -8.13
C ASP A 18 -7.05 1.60 -8.04
N ALA A 19 -5.73 1.36 -8.05
CA ALA A 19 -5.15 0.05 -7.83
C ALA A 19 -5.48 -0.50 -6.43
N LEU A 20 -5.36 0.34 -5.39
CA LEU A 20 -5.72 -0.03 -4.02
C LEU A 20 -7.22 -0.29 -3.87
N ARG A 21 -8.06 0.51 -4.52
CA ARG A 21 -9.52 0.32 -4.55
C ARG A 21 -9.91 -0.99 -5.22
N ALA A 22 -9.29 -1.30 -6.36
CA ALA A 22 -9.48 -2.58 -7.05
C ALA A 22 -9.07 -3.76 -6.18
N LEU A 23 -7.90 -3.67 -5.52
CA LEU A 23 -7.44 -4.70 -4.59
C LEU A 23 -8.41 -4.88 -3.41
N ALA A 24 -8.89 -3.80 -2.79
CA ALA A 24 -9.86 -3.83 -1.71
C ALA A 24 -11.20 -4.48 -2.12
N HIS A 25 -11.57 -4.38 -3.40
CA HIS A 25 -12.72 -5.11 -3.93
C HIS A 25 -12.43 -6.60 -4.08
N LEU A 26 -11.27 -6.96 -4.65
CA LEU A 26 -10.86 -8.35 -4.90
C LEU A 26 -10.61 -9.15 -3.62
N THR A 27 -10.15 -8.51 -2.55
CA THR A 27 -9.87 -9.16 -1.26
C THR A 27 -11.13 -9.52 -0.46
N ARG A 28 -12.33 -9.17 -0.95
CA ARG A 28 -13.61 -9.66 -0.39
C ARG A 28 -13.85 -11.13 -0.67
N ALA A 29 -13.27 -11.66 -1.74
CA ALA A 29 -13.33 -13.08 -2.04
C ALA A 29 -12.45 -13.88 -1.07
N THR A 30 -12.76 -15.16 -0.88
CA THR A 30 -11.90 -16.06 -0.12
C THR A 30 -10.66 -16.39 -0.95
N HIS A 31 -9.48 -16.16 -0.37
CA HIS A 31 -8.20 -16.48 -0.98
C HIS A 31 -7.46 -17.52 -0.15
N PRO A 32 -6.86 -18.55 -0.78
CA PRO A 32 -6.00 -19.47 -0.05
C PRO A 32 -4.73 -18.75 0.42
N ALA A 33 -4.11 -19.26 1.50
CA ALA A 33 -2.96 -18.62 2.13
C ALA A 33 -1.80 -18.29 1.17
N PRO A 34 -1.42 -19.13 0.19
CA PRO A 34 -0.41 -18.75 -0.81
C PRO A 34 -0.74 -17.50 -1.63
N VAL A 35 -2.02 -17.26 -1.94
CA VAL A 35 -2.45 -16.05 -2.66
C VAL A 35 -2.35 -14.84 -1.74
N VAL A 36 -2.82 -14.96 -0.49
CA VAL A 36 -2.69 -13.89 0.52
C VAL A 36 -1.21 -13.56 0.78
N TYR A 37 -0.34 -14.57 0.81
CA TYR A 37 1.11 -14.39 0.94
C TYR A 37 1.68 -13.52 -0.20
N GLY A 38 1.25 -13.75 -1.44
CA GLY A 38 1.62 -12.92 -2.59
C GLY A 38 1.11 -11.49 -2.47
N ILE A 39 -0.14 -11.30 -2.05
CA ILE A 39 -0.73 -9.97 -1.82
C ILE A 39 0.06 -9.19 -0.76
N LEU A 40 0.34 -9.79 0.39
CA LEU A 40 1.13 -9.17 1.47
C LEU A 40 2.55 -8.83 1.02
N GLY A 41 3.15 -9.67 0.18
CA GLY A 41 4.48 -9.45 -0.40
C GLY A 41 4.57 -8.20 -1.26
N ASN A 42 3.51 -7.85 -1.98
CA ASN A 42 3.44 -6.61 -2.75
C ASN A 42 3.10 -5.42 -1.84
N LEU A 43 2.12 -5.56 -0.95
CA LEU A 43 1.66 -4.46 -0.10
C LEU A 43 2.72 -3.97 0.88
N LYS A 44 3.59 -4.83 1.42
CA LYS A 44 4.66 -4.39 2.32
C LYS A 44 5.59 -3.37 1.67
N ASN A 45 5.77 -3.42 0.35
CA ASN A 45 6.63 -2.48 -0.38
C ASN A 45 6.08 -1.05 -0.33
N LEU A 46 4.77 -0.86 -0.17
CA LEU A 46 4.18 0.47 0.03
C LEU A 46 4.74 1.13 1.29
N GLY A 47 4.99 0.35 2.34
CA GLY A 47 5.61 0.84 3.58
C GLY A 47 7.05 1.32 3.41
N SER A 48 7.73 0.93 2.32
CA SER A 48 9.07 1.41 1.97
C SER A 48 9.05 2.63 1.05
N PHE A 49 8.06 2.75 0.16
CA PHE A 49 7.98 3.87 -0.79
C PHE A 49 7.30 5.12 -0.20
N LEU A 50 6.26 4.96 0.61
CA LEU A 50 5.54 6.10 1.21
C LEU A 50 6.44 7.01 2.08
N PRO A 51 7.41 6.50 2.86
CA PRO A 51 8.38 7.34 3.54
C PRO A 51 9.17 8.24 2.57
N GLN A 52 9.72 7.65 1.50
CA GLN A 52 10.48 8.37 0.50
C GLN A 52 9.63 9.46 -0.18
N ILE A 53 8.40 9.12 -0.60
CA ILE A 53 7.48 10.09 -1.21
C ILE A 53 7.18 11.23 -0.23
N SER A 54 6.93 10.91 1.04
CA SER A 54 6.62 11.92 2.06
C SER A 54 7.78 12.89 2.30
N GLU A 55 9.02 12.40 2.36
CA GLU A 55 10.22 13.22 2.48
C GLU A 55 10.42 14.11 1.25
N GLN A 56 10.23 13.56 0.04
CA GLN A 56 10.36 14.32 -1.20
C GLN A 56 9.30 15.44 -1.30
N LEU A 57 8.06 15.17 -0.91
CA LEU A 57 7.00 16.18 -0.87
C LEU A 57 7.30 17.27 0.16
N ALA A 58 7.78 16.92 1.36
CA ALA A 58 8.13 17.90 2.39
C ALA A 58 9.27 18.83 1.92
N HIS A 59 10.33 18.27 1.32
CA HIS A 59 11.40 19.07 0.72
C HIS A 59 10.91 19.92 -0.45
N GLY A 60 10.02 19.38 -1.29
CA GLY A 60 9.42 20.10 -2.40
C GLY A 60 8.63 21.33 -1.94
N LEU A 61 7.90 21.23 -0.82
CA LEU A 61 7.17 22.37 -0.26
C LEU A 61 8.11 23.47 0.25
N VAL A 62 9.22 23.12 0.91
CA VAL A 62 10.22 24.11 1.34
C VAL A 62 10.81 24.83 0.13
N LYS A 63 11.21 24.07 -0.90
CA LYS A 63 11.73 24.64 -2.15
C LYS A 63 10.68 25.51 -2.86
N SER A 64 9.41 25.13 -2.77
CA SER A 64 8.32 25.91 -3.36
C SER A 64 8.19 27.31 -2.74
N LEU A 65 8.51 27.50 -1.45
CA LEU A 65 8.53 28.82 -0.82
C LEU A 65 9.69 29.70 -1.34
N GLU A 66 10.76 29.09 -1.82
CA GLU A 66 11.93 29.79 -2.36
C GLU A 66 11.75 30.16 -3.84
N GLU A 67 11.03 29.31 -4.59
CA GLU A 67 10.91 29.42 -6.05
C GLU A 67 9.62 30.12 -6.51
N TYR A 68 8.60 30.21 -5.66
CA TYR A 68 7.30 30.76 -6.01
C TYR A 68 6.82 31.78 -4.97
N ASP A 69 6.00 32.73 -5.42
CA ASP A 69 5.23 33.62 -4.53
C ASP A 69 4.01 32.86 -3.98
N VAL A 70 4.28 31.94 -3.06
CA VAL A 70 3.24 31.12 -2.43
C VAL A 70 2.35 32.03 -1.58
N THR A 71 1.04 31.91 -1.74
CA THR A 71 0.06 32.71 -1.00
C THR A 71 -0.96 31.82 -0.29
N GLU A 72 -1.64 32.40 0.69
CA GLU A 72 -2.67 31.74 1.50
C GLU A 72 -3.94 32.59 1.47
N ASP A 73 -5.07 32.02 1.03
CA ASP A 73 -6.36 32.73 0.96
C ASP A 73 -6.81 33.25 2.34
N SER A 74 -6.36 32.59 3.39
CA SER A 74 -6.64 32.97 4.78
C SER A 74 -5.80 34.14 5.30
N GLY A 75 -4.82 34.62 4.52
CA GLY A 75 -3.85 35.64 4.92
C GLY A 75 -2.81 35.16 5.94
N LYS A 76 -2.74 33.85 6.20
CA LYS A 76 -1.70 33.24 7.06
C LYS A 76 -0.35 33.24 6.36
N ASP A 77 0.72 33.11 7.16
CA ASP A 77 2.07 32.88 6.63
C ASP A 77 2.16 31.48 5.98
N PRO A 78 2.40 31.38 4.66
CA PRO A 78 2.55 30.10 3.97
C PRO A 78 3.67 29.23 4.53
N ALA A 79 4.73 29.83 5.10
CA ALA A 79 5.82 29.09 5.71
C ALA A 79 5.35 28.28 6.93
N ALA A 80 4.40 28.83 7.72
CA ALA A 80 3.80 28.12 8.84
C ALA A 80 2.97 26.91 8.39
N SER A 81 2.22 27.04 7.30
CA SER A 81 1.46 25.93 6.70
C SER A 81 2.38 24.83 6.15
N VAL A 82 3.47 25.20 5.46
CA VAL A 82 4.47 24.26 4.96
C VAL A 82 5.15 23.51 6.11
N ALA A 83 5.53 24.20 7.19
CA ALA A 83 6.11 23.55 8.37
C ALA A 83 5.15 22.50 8.95
N LEU A 84 3.87 22.86 9.11
CA LEU A 84 2.85 21.93 9.60
C LEU A 84 2.66 20.73 8.67
N ALA A 85 2.59 20.96 7.36
CA ALA A 85 2.50 19.88 6.36
C ALA A 85 3.71 18.93 6.45
N GLY A 86 4.92 19.48 6.60
CA GLY A 86 6.15 18.70 6.80
C GLY A 86 6.07 17.79 8.03
N GLU A 87 5.53 18.28 9.16
CA GLU A 87 5.32 17.45 10.34
C GLU A 87 4.33 16.30 10.10
N HIS A 88 3.24 16.56 9.38
CA HIS A 88 2.27 15.52 9.03
C HIS A 88 2.88 14.47 8.09
N LEU A 89 3.67 14.90 7.11
CA LEU A 89 4.39 14.01 6.19
C LEU A 89 5.42 13.14 6.94
N ALA A 90 6.18 13.73 7.87
CA ALA A 90 7.11 12.98 8.72
C ALA A 90 6.40 11.91 9.58
N ARG A 91 5.23 12.26 10.15
CA ARG A 91 4.40 11.29 10.88
C ARG A 91 3.86 10.19 9.96
N ALA A 92 3.39 10.54 8.77
CA ALA A 92 2.90 9.58 7.78
C ALA A 92 4.00 8.60 7.34
N ALA A 93 5.22 9.08 7.10
CA ALA A 93 6.39 8.27 6.77
C ALA A 93 6.65 7.20 7.85
N LYS A 94 6.68 7.60 9.12
CA LYS A 94 6.89 6.66 10.23
C LYS A 94 5.80 5.59 10.31
N LEU A 95 4.53 5.99 10.17
CA LEU A 95 3.40 5.06 10.21
C LEU A 95 3.43 4.08 9.02
N ALA A 96 3.81 4.56 7.83
CA ALA A 96 3.94 3.72 6.64
C ALA A 96 5.05 2.67 6.81
N GLN A 97 6.19 3.05 7.38
CA GLN A 97 7.26 2.11 7.70
C GLN A 97 6.78 1.01 8.65
N GLN A 98 6.12 1.39 9.74
CA GLN A 98 5.53 0.44 10.70
C GLN A 98 4.50 -0.49 10.05
N MET A 99 3.65 0.05 9.17
CA MET A 99 2.70 -0.74 8.39
C MET A 99 3.42 -1.78 7.52
N GLY A 100 4.49 -1.40 6.82
CA GLY A 100 5.28 -2.31 6.00
C GLY A 100 5.90 -3.45 6.81
N GLU A 101 6.41 -3.16 8.00
CA GLU A 101 6.95 -4.16 8.93
C GLU A 101 5.87 -5.16 9.39
N GLU A 102 4.68 -4.68 9.76
CA GLU A 102 3.58 -5.55 10.18
C GLU A 102 3.05 -6.42 9.03
N LEU A 103 2.97 -5.88 7.81
CA LEU A 103 2.62 -6.66 6.62
C LEU A 103 3.66 -7.75 6.32
N ALA A 104 4.95 -7.47 6.51
CA ALA A 104 6.00 -8.47 6.37
C ALA A 104 5.90 -9.57 7.44
N LYS A 105 5.61 -9.21 8.69
CA LYS A 105 5.37 -10.19 9.77
C LYS A 105 4.17 -11.08 9.47
N ALA A 106 3.05 -10.50 9.01
CA ALA A 106 1.87 -11.24 8.60
C ALA A 106 2.17 -12.19 7.43
N GLN A 107 2.95 -11.74 6.43
CA GLN A 107 3.39 -12.57 5.31
C GLN A 107 4.18 -13.79 5.83
N ASN A 108 5.15 -13.55 6.71
CA ASN A 108 5.99 -14.61 7.28
C ASN A 108 5.19 -15.63 8.11
N ALA A 109 4.18 -15.18 8.85
CA ALA A 109 3.34 -16.05 9.68
C ALA A 109 2.57 -17.11 8.87
N ILE A 110 2.28 -16.84 7.59
CA ILE A 110 1.56 -17.76 6.70
C ILE A 110 2.45 -18.45 5.65
N ALA A 111 3.76 -18.21 5.66
CA ALA A 111 4.69 -18.64 4.61
C ALA A 111 4.71 -20.16 4.35
N GLY A 112 4.40 -20.98 5.36
CA GLY A 112 4.36 -22.44 5.26
C GLY A 112 3.00 -23.03 4.89
N GLN A 113 1.96 -22.21 4.73
CA GLN A 113 0.60 -22.71 4.48
C GLN A 113 0.40 -23.04 3.00
N GLY A 114 -0.05 -24.26 2.73
CA GLY A 114 -0.60 -24.68 1.44
C GLY A 114 -2.13 -24.78 1.48
N TYR A 115 -2.73 -25.19 0.38
CA TYR A 115 -4.15 -25.55 0.34
C TYR A 115 -4.36 -26.77 -0.55
N ARG A 116 -5.47 -27.48 -0.33
CA ARG A 116 -5.93 -28.55 -1.22
C ARG A 116 -7.16 -28.11 -1.96
N THR A 117 -7.24 -28.42 -3.25
CA THR A 117 -8.44 -28.21 -4.06
C THR A 117 -9.57 -29.12 -3.59
N ALA A 118 -10.80 -28.84 -4.03
CA ALA A 118 -11.93 -29.72 -3.71
C ALA A 118 -11.75 -31.13 -4.30
N GLU A 119 -11.10 -31.23 -5.45
CA GLU A 119 -10.80 -32.50 -6.12
C GLU A 119 -9.75 -33.30 -5.33
N GLU A 120 -8.64 -32.67 -4.94
CA GLU A 120 -7.61 -33.31 -4.12
C GLU A 120 -8.18 -33.80 -2.79
N ARG A 121 -9.11 -33.05 -2.17
CA ARG A 121 -9.80 -33.50 -0.95
C ARG A 121 -10.66 -34.73 -1.21
N ARG A 122 -11.48 -34.74 -2.27
CA ARG A 122 -12.32 -35.90 -2.63
C ARG A 122 -11.48 -37.14 -2.90
N HIS A 123 -10.40 -36.99 -3.67
CA HIS A 123 -9.51 -38.10 -3.99
C HIS A 123 -8.87 -38.71 -2.73
N LEU A 124 -8.42 -37.87 -1.79
CA LEU A 124 -7.87 -38.34 -0.52
C LEU A 124 -8.91 -39.03 0.37
N GLU A 125 -10.17 -38.59 0.32
CA GLU A 125 -11.27 -39.24 1.05
C GLU A 125 -11.60 -40.62 0.48
N GLU A 126 -11.60 -40.77 -0.84
CA GLU A 126 -11.79 -42.06 -1.53
C GLU A 126 -10.67 -43.05 -1.19
N LEU A 127 -9.41 -42.61 -1.23
CA LEU A 127 -8.27 -43.44 -0.83
C LEU A 127 -8.33 -43.87 0.64
N ARG A 128 -8.78 -42.98 1.54
CA ARG A 128 -8.96 -43.30 2.96
C ARG A 128 -10.07 -44.33 3.18
N ARG A 129 -11.17 -44.24 2.45
CA ARG A 129 -12.26 -45.23 2.52
C ARG A 129 -11.77 -46.60 2.05
N ALA A 130 -11.13 -46.65 0.89
CA ALA A 130 -10.58 -47.89 0.34
C ALA A 130 -9.54 -48.57 1.25
N SER A 131 -8.76 -47.79 2.02
CA SER A 131 -7.79 -48.33 2.98
C SER A 131 -8.39 -48.81 4.30
N ASN A 132 -9.62 -48.39 4.66
CA ASN A 132 -10.29 -48.82 5.89
C ASN A 132 -11.21 -50.04 5.65
N ASP A 133 -11.55 -50.31 4.39
CA ASP A 133 -12.36 -51.46 3.97
C ASP A 133 -11.51 -52.69 3.58
N ALA A 134 -10.18 -52.59 3.66
CA ALA A 134 -9.20 -53.64 3.37
C ALA A 134 -8.53 -54.17 4.65
#